data_AF-A0A1E9A086-F1
#
_entry.id   AF-A0A1E9A086-F1
#
_cell.length_a   1.000
_cell.length_b   1.000
_cell.length_c   1.000
_cell.angle_alpha   90.00
_cell.angle_beta   90.00
_cell.angle_gamma   90.00
#
_symmetry.space_group_name_H-M   'P 1'
#
loop_
_entity.id
_entity.type
_entity.pdbx_description
1 polymer ?
#
loop_
_entity_poly.entity_id
_entity_poly.type
_entity_poly.pdbx_seq_one_letter_code
_entity_poly.pdbx_strand_id
1 'polypeptide(L)'
;MAKLSIIRLLDEETFFIGAGLDHNLEKEQYIDVLNPRRSYKNLAQIEEVFDHYALCKKLGKRKIFFGDTVRIRPRQEERKAQS
;
A
#
# COMPACT_ATOMS: atom_id res chain seq x y z
N MET A 1 -10.19 -1.65 -13.81
CA MET A 1 -9.72 -1.79 -12.42
C MET A 1 -9.47 -0.40 -11.85
N ALA A 2 -10.06 -0.08 -10.70
CA ALA A 2 -9.87 1.22 -10.07
C ALA A 2 -8.41 1.37 -9.59
N LYS A 3 -7.85 2.57 -9.73
CA LYS A 3 -6.52 2.86 -9.18
C LYS A 3 -6.64 3.01 -7.67
N LEU A 4 -5.94 2.16 -6.93
CA LEU A 4 -5.84 2.28 -5.48
C LEU A 4 -5.00 3.50 -5.12
N SER A 5 -5.35 4.14 -4.01
CA SER A 5 -4.66 5.34 -3.55
C SER A 5 -4.66 5.45 -2.02
N ILE A 6 -3.78 6.31 -1.52
CA ILE A 6 -3.81 6.76 -0.13
C ILE A 6 -5.05 7.65 0.07
N ILE A 7 -5.96 7.22 0.95
CA ILE A 7 -7.21 7.93 1.25
C ILE A 7 -7.12 8.77 2.53
N ARG A 8 -6.13 8.53 3.39
CA ARG A 8 -5.90 9.32 4.61
C ARG A 8 -4.46 9.16 5.10
N LEU A 9 -3.85 10.26 5.56
CA LEU A 9 -2.59 10.23 6.31
C LEU A 9 -2.93 10.34 7.80
N LEU A 10 -2.24 9.58 8.65
CA LEU A 10 -2.33 9.71 10.10
C LEU A 10 -1.13 10.48 10.64
N ASP A 11 0.05 10.13 10.15
CA ASP A 11 1.31 10.82 10.45
C ASP A 11 2.29 10.74 9.25
N GLU A 12 3.58 10.94 9.49
CA GLU A 12 4.61 10.91 8.44
C GLU A 12 4.93 9.49 7.91
N GLU A 13 4.55 8.45 8.65
CA GLU A 13 4.85 7.05 8.37
C GLU A 13 3.59 6.20 8.19
N THR A 14 2.47 6.53 8.83
CA THR A 14 1.24 5.72 8.84
C THR A 14 0.10 6.37 8.06
N PHE A 15 -0.62 5.54 7.29
CA PHE A 15 -1.64 6.00 6.35
C PHE A 15 -2.64 4.90 6.01
N PHE A 16 -3.83 5.29 5.54
CA PHE A 16 -4.85 4.40 5.03
C PHE A 16 -4.87 4.37 3.51
N ILE A 17 -5.12 3.18 2.97
CA ILE A 17 -5.40 2.96 1.54
C ILE A 17 -6.86 2.54 1.34
N GLY A 18 -7.44 2.90 0.20
CA GLY A 18 -8.80 2.52 -0.19
C GLY A 18 -8.91 1.09 -0.74
N ALA A 19 -8.34 0.13 -0.02
CA ALA A 19 -8.44 -1.30 -0.30
C ALA A 19 -8.34 -2.08 1.01
N GLY A 20 -9.16 -3.13 1.17
CA GLY A 20 -9.23 -3.95 2.37
C GLY A 20 -9.35 -5.44 2.05
N LEU A 21 -10.12 -6.16 2.88
CA LEU A 21 -10.43 -7.58 2.71
C LEU A 21 -11.11 -7.86 1.37
N ASP A 22 -11.94 -6.93 0.89
CA ASP A 22 -12.57 -6.97 -0.43
C ASP A 22 -11.56 -6.98 -1.60
N HIS A 23 -10.30 -6.63 -1.35
CA HIS A 23 -9.18 -6.71 -2.29
C HIS A 23 -8.20 -7.85 -1.97
N ASN A 24 -8.58 -8.79 -1.11
CA ASN A 24 -7.75 -9.90 -0.63
C ASN A 24 -6.41 -9.46 -0.01
N LEU A 25 -6.42 -8.31 0.67
CA LEU A 25 -5.26 -7.82 1.41
C LEU A 25 -5.06 -8.60 2.70
N GLU A 26 -3.79 -8.77 3.05
CA GLU A 26 -3.39 -9.46 4.27
C GLU A 26 -2.42 -8.62 5.08
N LYS A 27 -2.44 -8.83 6.39
CA LYS A 27 -1.46 -8.24 7.30
C LYS A 27 -0.04 -8.63 6.88
N GLU A 28 0.91 -7.74 7.08
CA GLU A 28 2.33 -7.88 6.71
C GLU A 28 2.62 -7.90 5.20
N GLN A 29 1.60 -7.84 4.33
CA GLN A 29 1.80 -7.75 2.89
C GLN A 29 2.44 -6.42 2.49
N TYR A 30 3.33 -6.47 1.50
CA TYR A 30 4.00 -5.28 0.99
C TYR A 30 3.19 -4.59 -0.11
N ILE A 31 3.26 -3.26 -0.12
CA ILE A 31 2.69 -2.41 -1.16
C ILE A 31 3.72 -1.40 -1.65
N ASP A 32 3.52 -0.94 -2.88
CA ASP A 32 4.26 0.15 -3.46
C ASP A 32 3.43 1.42 -3.47
N VAL A 33 4.00 2.49 -2.94
CA VAL A 33 3.42 3.85 -3.01
C VAL A 33 4.18 4.63 -4.08
N LEU A 34 3.46 5.03 -5.11
CA LEU A 34 3.98 5.73 -6.28
C LEU A 34 3.52 7.17 -6.27
N ASN A 35 4.48 8.09 -6.28
CA ASN A 35 4.17 9.50 -6.44
C ASN A 35 4.13 9.85 -7.94
N PRO A 36 2.98 10.28 -8.50
CA PRO A 36 2.85 10.53 -9.93
C PRO A 36 3.67 11.75 -10.41
N ARG A 37 4.09 12.64 -9.49
CA ARG A 37 4.77 13.89 -9.84
C ARG A 37 6.29 13.82 -9.72
N ARG A 38 6.81 12.95 -8.85
CA ARG A 38 8.23 12.95 -8.46
C ARG A 38 8.99 11.68 -8.84
N SER A 39 8.39 10.82 -9.67
CA SER A 39 8.97 9.58 -10.23
C SER A 39 9.62 8.64 -9.21
N TYR A 40 9.27 8.78 -7.92
CA TYR A 40 9.79 7.93 -6.88
C TYR A 40 8.74 6.95 -6.36
N LYS A 41 9.28 5.87 -5.83
CA LYS A 41 8.57 4.75 -5.25
C LYS A 41 8.97 4.61 -3.78
N ASN A 42 7.99 4.48 -2.91
CA ASN A 42 8.15 4.07 -1.52
C ASN A 42 7.65 2.64 -1.35
N LEU A 43 8.28 1.90 -0.44
CA LEU A 43 7.77 0.63 0.06
C LEU A 43 6.97 0.91 1.33
N ALA A 44 5.84 0.23 1.48
CA ALA A 44 5.09 0.20 2.73
C ALA A 44 4.61 -1.23 3.00
N GLN A 45 4.23 -1.48 4.24
CA GLN A 45 3.71 -2.75 4.71
C GLN A 45 2.32 -2.53 5.30
N ILE A 46 1.43 -3.50 5.10
CA ILE A 46 0.11 -3.52 5.73
C ILE A 46 0.25 -3.90 7.20
N GLU A 47 -0.22 -3.05 8.09
CA GLU A 47 -0.23 -3.29 9.54
C GLU A 47 -1.55 -3.93 9.99
N GLU A 48 -2.66 -3.51 9.38
CA GLU A 48 -4.01 -3.98 9.71
C GLU A 48 -4.93 -3.86 8.48
N VAL A 49 -5.87 -4.80 8.34
CA VAL A 49 -6.81 -4.86 7.23
C VAL A 49 -8.24 -4.82 7.76
N PHE A 50 -9.05 -3.92 7.19
CA PHE A 50 -10.47 -3.80 7.43
C PHE A 50 -11.24 -4.16 6.16
N ASP A 51 -12.57 -4.10 6.18
CA ASP A 51 -13.40 -4.52 5.04
C ASP A 51 -13.04 -3.81 3.73
N HIS A 52 -12.91 -2.48 3.76
CA HIS A 52 -12.74 -1.63 2.57
C HIS A 52 -11.47 -0.79 2.56
N TYR A 53 -10.68 -0.85 3.64
CA TYR A 53 -9.45 -0.09 3.78
C TYR A 53 -8.43 -0.86 4.61
N ALA A 54 -7.17 -0.46 4.50
CA ALA A 54 -6.08 -1.05 5.25
C ALA A 54 -5.17 0.04 5.81
N LEU A 55 -4.69 -0.18 7.03
CA LEU A 55 -3.66 0.65 7.65
C LEU A 55 -2.30 0.17 7.17
N CYS A 56 -1.47 1.11 6.74
CA CYS A 56 -0.14 0.83 6.22
C CYS A 56 0.92 1.68 6.93
N LYS A 57 2.13 1.11 7.03
CA LYS A 57 3.32 1.80 7.52
C LYS A 57 4.38 1.86 6.43
N LYS A 58 4.91 3.06 6.18
CA LYS A 58 5.99 3.31 5.22
C LYS A 58 7.34 2.81 5.76
N LEU A 59 8.15 2.22 4.88
CA LEU A 59 9.47 1.65 5.18
C LEU A 59 10.63 2.47 4.57
N GLY A 60 10.52 3.79 4.50
CA GLY A 60 11.51 4.63 3.82
C GLY A 60 11.43 6.10 4.20
N LYS A 61 12.42 6.89 3.76
CA LYS A 61 12.55 8.32 4.15
C LYS A 61 11.77 9.29 3.27
N ARG A 62 11.32 8.88 2.08
CA ARG A 62 10.63 9.82 1.16
C ARG A 62 9.22 10.09 1.68
N LYS A 63 8.75 11.32 1.54
CA LYS A 63 7.39 11.69 1.94
C LYS A 63 6.35 10.99 1.07
N ILE A 64 5.20 10.71 1.67
CA ILE A 64 3.99 10.21 1.02
C ILE A 64 2.91 11.28 1.11
N PHE A 65 1.98 11.25 0.17
CA PHE A 65 0.92 12.25 0.07
C PHE A 65 -0.44 11.58 -0.11
N PHE A 66 -1.48 12.27 0.36
CA PHE A 66 -2.85 11.94 0.00
C PHE A 66 -3.00 11.84 -1.53
N GLY A 67 -3.67 10.78 -1.99
CA GLY A 67 -3.85 10.51 -3.42
C GLY A 67 -2.65 9.88 -4.13
N ASP A 68 -1.53 9.63 -3.45
CA ASP A 68 -0.45 8.81 -4.04
C ASP A 68 -1.01 7.44 -4.43
N THR A 69 -0.55 6.93 -5.58
CA THR A 69 -1.06 5.68 -6.14
C THR A 69 -0.46 4.50 -5.40
N VAL A 70 -1.30 3.50 -5.09
CA VAL A 70 -0.87 2.29 -4.41
C VAL A 70 -0.92 1.12 -5.38
N ARG A 71 0.12 0.28 -5.36
CA ARG A 71 0.14 -1.03 -6.03
C ARG A 71 0.40 -2.13 -5.03
N ILE A 72 -0.51 -3.09 -4.97
CA ILE A 72 -0.38 -4.28 -4.13
C ILE A 72 0.69 -5.18 -4.73
N ARG A 73 1.62 -5.67 -3.90
CA ARG A 73 2.58 -6.68 -4.36
C ARG A 73 1.99 -8.08 -4.19
N PRO A 74 2.29 -9.02 -5.12
CA PRO A 74 1.94 -10.42 -4.93
C PRO A 74 2.55 -10.98 -3.65
N ARG A 75 1.90 -11.99 -3.09
CA ARG A 75 2.39 -12.66 -1.88
C ARG A 75 3.68 -13.41 -2.20
N GLN A 76 4.51 -13.62 -1.18
CA GLN A 76 5.78 -14.34 -1.36
C GLN A 76 5.57 -15.79 -1.84
N GLU A 77 4.45 -16.42 -1.47
CA GLU A 77 4.06 -17.77 -1.92
C GLU A 77 3.64 -17.78 -3.40
N GLU A 78 2.90 -16.77 -3.86
CA GLU A 78 2.51 -16.64 -5.27
C GLU A 78 3.73 -16.41 -6.18
N ARG A 79 4.79 -15.77 -5.68
CA ARG A 79 6.05 -15.61 -6.43
C ARG A 79 6.78 -16.93 -6.68
N LYS A 80 6.62 -17.93 -5.80
CA LYS A 80 7.22 -19.27 -5.99
C LYS A 80 6.40 -20.15 -6.94
N ALA A 81 5.09 -19.94 -7.02
CA ALA A 81 4.21 -20.69 -7.92
C ALA A 81 4.30 -20.25 -9.41
N GLN A 82 4.99 -19.14 -9.70
CA GLN A 82 5.17 -18.57 -11.04
C GLN A 82 6.62 -18.66 -11.56
N SER A 83 7.50 -19.38 -10.87
CA SER A 83 8.88 -19.68 -11.28
C SER A 83 9.08 -21.17 -11.43
#